data_AF-A0A7R9ZJB5-F1
#
_entry.id   AF-A0A7R9ZJB5-F1
#
_cell.length_a   1.000
_cell.length_b   1.000
_cell.length_c   1.000
_cell.angle_alpha   90.00
_cell.angle_beta   90.00
_cell.angle_gamma   90.00
#
_symmetry.space_group_name_H-M   'P 1'
#
loop_
_entity.id
_entity.type
_entity.pdbx_description
1 polymer ?
#
loop_
_entity_poly.entity_id
_entity_poly.type
_entity_poly.pdbx_seq_one_letter_code
_entity_poly.pdbx_strand_id
1 'polypeptide(L)'
;MIIVDKRRVACSLALLASWNRRTATSTGICRVAAFSPSLPLRLSSYRYLASTSVAMSEVTEVDIATNLEEVRQRVAKACDSAGRDASKVRLVAVSKTKPLNLLRDAYNSGQRAFGENYAQELVEKAKQFGDDGLEGLEWHFIGGLQSNKAAMLVKSVVPYGKLTIETVSTLKVAKKLDNAMSANFDGQVLSIFVQINTSGEESKSGVQPNEAAALCKQIVDECEHLELKGVMTIGAPGDVDCLESLVACRDDVAAELGIDKDTLEVSMGMSGDFEVAIAKGSTNVRVGSTIFGARDYSNNKA
;
A
#
# COMPACT_ATOMS: atom_id res chain seq x y z
N MET A 1 12.73 -26.07 -51.89
CA MET A 1 13.88 -25.81 -52.78
C MET A 1 14.58 -24.56 -52.24
N ILE A 2 15.92 -24.57 -52.17
CA ILE A 2 16.85 -23.62 -51.49
C ILE A 2 16.90 -23.87 -49.96
N ILE A 3 17.79 -24.69 -49.37
CA ILE A 3 19.28 -24.76 -49.27
C ILE A 3 19.89 -23.64 -48.38
N VAL A 4 20.05 -23.89 -47.06
CA VAL A 4 21.28 -24.13 -46.24
C VAL A 4 22.08 -22.87 -45.85
N ASP A 5 22.26 -22.60 -44.55
CA ASP A 5 23.60 -22.63 -43.89
C ASP A 5 23.57 -22.76 -42.35
N LYS A 6 24.55 -23.52 -41.83
CA LYS A 6 24.87 -23.86 -40.44
C LYS A 6 26.20 -23.19 -40.07
N ARG A 7 26.36 -22.74 -38.80
CA ARG A 7 27.52 -22.96 -37.88
C ARG A 7 27.58 -21.87 -36.79
N ARG A 8 27.50 -22.28 -35.51
CA ARG A 8 28.56 -22.30 -34.46
C ARG A 8 28.95 -20.91 -33.93
N VAL A 9 29.03 -20.68 -32.62
CA VAL A 9 30.19 -20.90 -31.69
C VAL A 9 29.69 -20.32 -30.33
N ALA A 10 30.06 -20.72 -29.11
CA ALA A 10 30.66 -21.89 -28.49
C ALA A 10 30.48 -21.72 -26.96
N CYS A 11 30.43 -22.85 -26.27
CA CYS A 11 30.40 -23.00 -24.83
C CYS A 11 31.83 -22.86 -24.25
N SER A 12 32.01 -22.19 -23.12
CA SER A 12 33.27 -22.19 -22.37
C SER A 12 33.04 -22.64 -20.93
N LEU A 13 33.71 -23.74 -20.58
CA LEU A 13 33.80 -24.40 -19.29
C LEU A 13 35.28 -24.66 -19.04
N ALA A 14 35.81 -24.14 -17.93
CA ALA A 14 37.12 -24.42 -17.30
C ALA A 14 37.43 -23.22 -16.37
N LEU A 15 38.01 -23.31 -15.19
CA LEU A 15 38.70 -24.32 -14.40
C LEU A 15 39.00 -23.64 -13.05
N LEU A 16 39.01 -24.36 -11.92
CA LEU A 16 40.11 -24.36 -10.93
C LEU A 16 39.68 -25.06 -9.64
N ALA A 17 40.25 -26.24 -9.43
CA ALA A 17 40.41 -26.89 -8.13
C ALA A 17 41.86 -26.65 -7.64
N SER A 18 42.05 -26.36 -6.35
CA SER A 18 42.93 -27.13 -5.43
C SER A 18 43.37 -26.34 -4.18
N TRP A 19 43.59 -27.11 -3.09
CA TRP A 19 44.32 -26.80 -1.83
C TRP A 19 43.63 -25.89 -0.79
N ASN A 20 43.61 -26.20 0.51
CA ASN A 20 44.64 -26.80 1.36
C ASN A 20 44.07 -27.54 2.61
N ARG A 21 44.92 -28.38 3.23
CA ARG A 21 44.71 -29.36 4.32
C ARG A 21 45.32 -28.85 5.66
N ARG A 22 44.75 -29.21 6.83
CA ARG A 22 45.36 -29.38 8.20
C ARG A 22 44.22 -29.53 9.24
N THR A 23 43.93 -30.70 9.86
CA THR A 23 44.55 -31.44 11.00
C THR A 23 44.57 -30.73 12.37
N ALA A 24 43.91 -31.32 13.38
CA ALA A 24 44.30 -31.47 14.81
C ALA A 24 43.03 -31.68 15.69
N THR A 25 42.69 -32.92 16.11
CA THR A 25 43.02 -33.56 17.41
C THR A 25 42.44 -32.89 18.66
N SER A 26 41.60 -33.61 19.41
CA SER A 26 41.79 -33.86 20.86
C SER A 26 40.56 -34.50 21.49
N THR A 27 40.71 -35.79 21.81
CA THR A 27 39.93 -36.62 22.72
C THR A 27 39.94 -36.09 24.17
N GLY A 28 38.85 -36.27 24.90
CA GLY A 28 38.79 -36.00 26.34
C GLY A 28 37.62 -36.73 27.02
N ILE A 29 37.89 -37.94 27.48
CA ILE A 29 37.02 -38.82 28.28
C ILE A 29 37.01 -38.34 29.74
N CYS A 30 35.86 -38.34 30.43
CA CYS A 30 35.85 -38.67 31.87
C CYS A 30 34.49 -39.15 32.41
N ARG A 31 34.46 -40.46 32.72
CA ARG A 31 33.84 -41.17 33.86
C ARG A 31 32.32 -41.12 34.09
N VAL A 32 31.70 -42.26 33.78
CA VAL A 32 30.51 -42.80 34.44
C VAL A 32 30.96 -43.62 35.66
N ALA A 33 30.35 -43.39 36.82
CA ALA A 33 30.45 -44.28 37.98
C ALA A 33 29.05 -44.46 38.58
N ALA A 34 28.64 -45.73 38.70
CA ALA A 34 27.41 -46.18 39.34
C ALA A 34 27.68 -46.62 40.78
N PHE A 35 26.79 -46.32 41.73
CA PHE A 35 26.12 -47.31 42.61
C PHE A 35 25.21 -46.63 43.67
N SER A 36 24.04 -47.25 43.89
CA SER A 36 23.02 -47.00 44.94
C SER A 36 23.44 -47.68 46.29
N PRO A 37 22.63 -47.80 47.37
CA PRO A 37 21.34 -47.18 47.75
C PRO A 37 21.25 -46.72 49.24
N SER A 38 20.22 -45.94 49.62
CA SER A 38 19.44 -46.10 50.88
C SER A 38 18.40 -44.97 51.09
N LEU A 39 17.15 -45.36 51.28
CA LEU A 39 16.01 -44.58 51.83
C LEU A 39 16.15 -44.46 53.38
N PRO A 40 15.30 -43.72 54.16
CA PRO A 40 13.97 -43.17 53.82
C PRO A 40 13.60 -41.75 54.34
N LEU A 41 12.45 -41.27 53.85
CA LEU A 41 11.42 -40.43 54.51
C LEU A 41 11.78 -39.01 55.00
N ARG A 42 11.23 -38.00 54.29
CA ARG A 42 10.47 -36.93 54.95
C ARG A 42 9.48 -36.28 53.98
N LEU A 43 8.19 -36.37 54.32
CA LEU A 43 7.11 -35.62 53.72
C LEU A 43 7.36 -34.13 53.94
N SER A 44 7.46 -33.36 52.87
CA SER A 44 7.22 -31.93 52.90
C SER A 44 6.49 -31.53 51.62
N SER A 45 5.26 -31.10 51.83
CA SER A 45 4.32 -30.49 50.90
C SER A 45 4.98 -29.60 49.85
N TYR A 46 4.94 -30.05 48.58
CA TYR A 46 5.01 -29.17 47.43
C TYR A 46 3.67 -29.20 46.69
N ARG A 47 2.93 -28.12 46.89
CA ARG A 47 1.87 -27.69 45.97
C ARG A 47 2.53 -27.44 44.60
N TYR A 48 2.09 -28.17 43.58
CA TYR A 48 2.01 -27.63 42.23
C TYR A 48 0.84 -28.34 41.55
N LEU A 49 -0.34 -27.72 41.67
CA LEU A 49 -1.51 -28.11 40.89
C LEU A 49 -1.21 -27.77 39.44
N ALA A 50 -1.18 -28.81 38.59
CA ALA A 50 -1.30 -28.64 37.16
C ALA A 50 -2.69 -28.06 36.88
N SER A 51 -2.75 -26.74 36.71
CA SER A 51 -3.86 -26.03 36.09
C SER A 51 -3.30 -25.35 34.85
N THR A 52 -3.17 -26.11 33.77
CA THR A 52 -3.05 -25.55 32.42
C THR A 52 -4.42 -24.98 32.03
N SER A 53 -4.76 -23.83 32.61
CA SER A 53 -5.65 -22.89 31.92
C SER A 53 -4.77 -22.06 31.00
N VAL A 54 -4.49 -22.61 29.82
CA VAL A 54 -4.14 -21.76 28.69
C VAL A 54 -5.41 -20.97 28.42
N ALA A 55 -5.48 -19.75 28.95
CA ALA A 55 -6.41 -18.76 28.47
C ALA A 55 -6.01 -18.51 27.02
N MET A 56 -6.66 -19.22 26.10
CA MET A 56 -6.73 -18.81 24.71
C MET A 56 -7.34 -17.42 24.76
N SER A 57 -6.50 -16.40 24.54
CA SER A 57 -7.01 -15.10 24.17
C SER A 57 -7.77 -15.35 22.87
N GLU A 58 -9.08 -15.13 22.88
CA GLU A 58 -9.85 -14.98 21.67
C GLU A 58 -9.26 -13.78 20.92
N VAL A 59 -8.31 -14.05 20.04
CA VAL A 59 -8.01 -13.14 18.95
C VAL A 59 -9.29 -13.15 18.14
N THR A 60 -10.09 -12.08 18.27
CA THR A 60 -11.22 -11.86 17.36
C THR A 60 -10.63 -11.81 15.96
N GLU A 61 -10.73 -12.94 15.27
CA GLU A 61 -10.26 -13.11 13.90
C GLU A 61 -11.07 -12.11 13.06
N VAL A 62 -10.37 -11.12 12.50
CA VAL A 62 -11.03 -10.10 11.69
C VAL A 62 -11.48 -10.77 10.40
N ASP A 63 -12.78 -10.92 10.21
CA ASP A 63 -13.33 -11.43 8.96
C ASP A 63 -13.26 -10.35 7.87
N ILE A 64 -12.13 -10.33 7.17
CA ILE A 64 -11.85 -9.37 6.09
C ILE A 64 -12.86 -9.49 4.96
N ALA A 65 -13.30 -10.69 4.63
CA ALA A 65 -14.22 -10.92 3.52
C ALA A 65 -15.59 -10.30 3.82
N THR A 66 -16.14 -10.58 5.01
CA THR A 66 -17.41 -10.02 5.47
C THR A 66 -17.33 -8.49 5.58
N ASN A 67 -16.30 -7.96 6.23
CA ASN A 67 -16.13 -6.51 6.38
C ASN A 67 -16.01 -5.78 5.03
N LEU A 68 -15.29 -6.37 4.08
CA LEU A 68 -15.12 -5.78 2.76
C LEU A 68 -16.44 -5.76 1.98
N GLU A 69 -17.22 -6.83 2.07
CA GLU A 69 -18.54 -6.92 1.45
C GLU A 69 -19.51 -5.90 2.05
N GLU A 70 -19.54 -5.75 3.38
CA GLU A 70 -20.34 -4.71 4.05
C GLU A 70 -19.98 -3.29 3.56
N VAL A 71 -18.69 -2.99 3.41
CA VAL A 71 -18.24 -1.69 2.89
C VAL A 71 -18.66 -1.51 1.43
N ARG A 72 -18.53 -2.54 0.59
CA ARG A 72 -18.99 -2.50 -0.81
C ARG A 72 -20.49 -2.23 -0.91
N GLN A 73 -21.30 -2.88 -0.07
CA GLN A 73 -22.75 -2.66 -0.02
C GLN A 73 -23.09 -1.24 0.42
N ARG A 74 -22.37 -0.68 1.39
CA ARG A 74 -22.53 0.73 1.81
C ARG A 74 -22.17 1.69 0.69
N VAL A 75 -21.08 1.44 -0.05
CA VAL A 75 -20.70 2.23 -1.23
C VAL A 75 -21.79 2.16 -2.30
N ALA A 76 -22.27 0.97 -2.65
CA ALA A 76 -23.34 0.79 -3.64
C ALA A 76 -24.61 1.54 -3.23
N LYS A 77 -25.07 1.37 -1.98
CA LYS A 77 -26.23 2.08 -1.45
C LYS A 77 -26.08 3.61 -1.47
N ALA A 78 -24.90 4.12 -1.16
CA ALA A 78 -24.61 5.55 -1.23
C ALA A 78 -24.64 6.06 -2.68
N CYS A 79 -24.15 5.28 -3.64
CA CYS A 79 -24.23 5.59 -5.06
C CYS A 79 -25.68 5.62 -5.54
N ASP A 80 -26.47 4.60 -5.22
CA ASP A 80 -27.90 4.52 -5.56
C ASP A 80 -28.68 5.72 -4.99
N SER A 81 -28.43 6.05 -3.72
CA SER A 81 -29.07 7.19 -3.05
C SER A 81 -28.71 8.54 -3.68
N ALA A 82 -27.51 8.63 -4.26
CA ALA A 82 -27.03 9.81 -4.98
C ALA A 82 -27.40 9.81 -6.49
N GLY A 83 -28.07 8.76 -6.98
CA GLY A 83 -28.38 8.59 -8.41
C GLY A 83 -27.13 8.40 -9.27
N ARG A 84 -26.07 7.79 -8.73
CA ARG A 84 -24.77 7.60 -9.39
C ARG A 84 -24.51 6.11 -9.67
N ASP A 85 -23.79 5.85 -10.75
CA ASP A 85 -23.30 4.52 -11.06
C ASP A 85 -22.18 4.09 -10.09
N ALA A 86 -22.41 3.00 -9.36
CA ALA A 86 -21.45 2.45 -8.41
C ALA A 86 -20.12 2.04 -9.05
N SER A 87 -20.10 1.69 -10.34
CA SER A 87 -18.86 1.34 -11.06
C SER A 87 -17.89 2.52 -11.20
N LYS A 88 -18.38 3.76 -11.03
CA LYS A 88 -17.58 4.99 -11.07
C LYS A 88 -16.95 5.35 -9.72
N VAL A 89 -17.21 4.57 -8.66
CA VAL A 89 -16.64 4.80 -7.32
C VAL A 89 -15.71 3.65 -6.95
N ARG A 90 -14.40 3.94 -6.93
CA ARG A 90 -13.35 3.02 -6.50
C ARG A 90 -13.26 2.98 -4.97
N LEU A 91 -13.35 1.77 -4.41
CA LEU A 91 -13.01 1.52 -3.01
C LEU A 91 -11.51 1.22 -2.88
N VAL A 92 -10.77 2.15 -2.28
CA VAL A 92 -9.35 1.95 -1.94
C VAL A 92 -9.26 1.42 -0.51
N ALA A 93 -8.84 0.16 -0.36
CA ALA A 93 -8.69 -0.48 0.94
C ALA A 93 -7.39 -0.03 1.62
N VAL A 94 -7.49 0.83 2.63
CA VAL A 94 -6.34 1.42 3.33
C VAL A 94 -5.75 0.43 4.32
N SER A 95 -4.62 -0.16 3.95
CA SER A 95 -3.97 -1.28 4.63
C SER A 95 -2.71 -0.91 5.41
N LYS A 96 -2.44 0.40 5.60
CA LYS A 96 -1.33 0.88 6.43
C LYS A 96 -1.31 0.23 7.80
N THR A 97 -0.11 -0.16 8.25
CA THR A 97 0.16 -0.86 9.51
C THR A 97 -0.56 -2.21 9.66
N LYS A 98 -1.09 -2.80 8.58
CA LYS A 98 -1.76 -4.11 8.63
C LYS A 98 -0.83 -5.21 8.10
N PRO A 99 -0.83 -6.39 8.76
CA PRO A 99 -0.01 -7.52 8.35
C PRO A 99 -0.50 -8.09 7.02
N LEU A 100 0.42 -8.67 6.26
CA LEU A 100 0.17 -9.13 4.88
C LEU A 100 -0.89 -10.22 4.75
N ASN A 101 -1.10 -11.04 5.77
CA ASN A 101 -2.16 -12.06 5.74
C ASN A 101 -3.54 -11.41 5.54
N LEU A 102 -3.84 -10.30 6.22
CA LEU A 102 -5.13 -9.60 6.05
C LEU A 102 -5.28 -9.00 4.65
N LEU A 103 -4.18 -8.54 4.04
CA LEU A 103 -4.21 -8.06 2.65
C LEU A 103 -4.42 -9.21 1.67
N ARG A 104 -3.86 -10.39 1.94
CA ARG A 104 -4.11 -11.60 1.13
C ARG A 104 -5.58 -12.03 1.24
N ASP A 105 -6.17 -11.96 2.43
CA ASP A 105 -7.60 -12.24 2.62
C ASP A 105 -8.48 -11.25 1.83
N ALA A 106 -8.13 -9.97 1.85
CA ALA A 106 -8.79 -8.95 1.03
C ALA A 106 -8.62 -9.21 -0.47
N TYR A 107 -7.40 -9.57 -0.91
CA TYR A 107 -7.11 -9.91 -2.30
C TYR A 107 -7.92 -11.11 -2.78
N ASN A 108 -7.98 -12.18 -1.97
CA ASN A 108 -8.77 -13.38 -2.24
C ASN A 108 -10.28 -13.07 -2.27
N SER A 109 -10.71 -12.03 -1.56
CA SER A 109 -12.08 -11.48 -1.59
C SER A 109 -12.31 -10.50 -2.77
N GLY A 110 -11.39 -10.50 -3.75
CA GLY A 110 -11.48 -9.70 -4.98
C GLY A 110 -10.99 -8.26 -4.85
N GLN A 111 -10.45 -7.82 -3.71
CA GLN A 111 -9.87 -6.48 -3.60
C GLN A 111 -8.60 -6.38 -4.45
N ARG A 112 -8.45 -5.27 -5.17
CA ARG A 112 -7.25 -4.98 -5.98
C ARG A 112 -6.61 -3.64 -5.64
N ALA A 113 -7.42 -2.64 -5.29
CA ALA A 113 -6.95 -1.32 -4.90
C ALA A 113 -6.58 -1.25 -3.41
N PHE A 114 -5.30 -1.08 -3.10
CA PHE A 114 -4.77 -0.99 -1.74
C PHE A 114 -4.10 0.36 -1.50
N GLY A 115 -4.40 0.99 -0.36
CA GLY A 115 -3.88 2.30 0.03
C GLY A 115 -2.82 2.19 1.13
N GLU A 116 -1.63 2.76 0.89
CA GLU A 116 -0.52 2.78 1.84
C GLU A 116 -0.03 4.20 2.15
N ASN A 117 0.35 4.43 3.41
CA ASN A 117 0.84 5.74 3.87
C ASN A 117 2.36 5.81 3.97
N TYR A 118 3.05 4.68 4.13
CA TYR A 118 4.48 4.65 4.39
C TYR A 118 5.20 4.02 3.19
N ALA A 119 6.16 4.75 2.61
CA ALA A 119 6.77 4.36 1.36
C ALA A 119 7.51 3.01 1.44
N GLN A 120 8.17 2.75 2.56
CA GLN A 120 8.92 1.52 2.83
C GLN A 120 7.97 0.33 2.98
N GLU A 121 6.89 0.51 3.75
CA GLU A 121 5.84 -0.50 3.91
C GLU A 121 5.22 -0.86 2.55
N LEU A 122 4.91 0.14 1.71
CA LEU A 122 4.38 -0.11 0.38
C LEU A 122 5.37 -0.91 -0.49
N VAL A 123 6.66 -0.55 -0.49
CA VAL A 123 7.69 -1.27 -1.25
C VAL A 123 7.79 -2.73 -0.81
N GLU A 124 7.80 -2.98 0.51
CA GLU A 124 7.88 -4.32 1.05
C GLU A 124 6.65 -5.16 0.69
N LYS A 125 5.45 -4.59 0.81
CA LYS A 125 4.19 -5.27 0.47
C LYS A 125 4.08 -5.56 -1.03
N ALA A 126 4.37 -4.58 -1.88
CA ALA A 126 4.33 -4.74 -3.34
C ALA A 126 5.29 -5.84 -3.79
N LYS A 127 6.53 -5.83 -3.28
CA LYS A 127 7.51 -6.88 -3.59
C LYS A 127 7.01 -8.26 -3.14
N GLN A 128 6.53 -8.39 -1.91
CA GLN A 128 6.07 -9.69 -1.40
C GLN A 128 4.88 -10.24 -2.20
N PHE A 129 3.92 -9.38 -2.57
CA PHE A 129 2.79 -9.80 -3.40
C PHE A 129 3.22 -10.17 -4.82
N GLY A 130 4.20 -9.45 -5.37
CA GLY A 130 4.82 -9.82 -6.65
C GLY A 130 5.57 -11.14 -6.61
N ASP A 131 6.34 -11.39 -5.55
CA ASP A 131 7.06 -12.65 -5.33
C ASP A 131 6.06 -13.84 -5.16
N ASP A 132 4.89 -13.58 -4.57
CA ASP A 132 3.78 -14.54 -4.45
C ASP A 132 3.05 -14.77 -5.79
N GLY A 133 3.38 -14.04 -6.86
CA GLY A 133 2.76 -14.15 -8.18
C GLY A 133 1.36 -13.56 -8.27
N LEU A 134 1.00 -12.63 -7.38
CA LEU A 134 -0.31 -11.97 -7.39
C LEU A 134 -0.34 -10.86 -8.45
N GLU A 135 -1.29 -10.95 -9.37
CA GLU A 135 -1.45 -10.00 -10.47
C GLU A 135 -2.64 -9.05 -10.27
N GLY A 136 -2.68 -7.97 -11.06
CA GLY A 136 -3.78 -7.01 -11.11
C GLY A 136 -3.88 -6.07 -9.91
N LEU A 137 -2.79 -5.92 -9.15
CA LEU A 137 -2.75 -5.03 -7.98
C LEU A 137 -2.72 -3.56 -8.40
N GLU A 138 -3.53 -2.76 -7.70
CA GLU A 138 -3.56 -1.30 -7.83
C GLU A 138 -3.08 -0.71 -6.49
N TRP A 139 -1.87 -0.18 -6.49
CA TRP A 139 -1.24 0.40 -5.31
C TRP A 139 -1.46 1.91 -5.29
N HIS A 140 -2.07 2.43 -4.23
CA HIS A 140 -2.31 3.85 -4.03
C HIS A 140 -1.42 4.35 -2.89
N PHE A 141 -0.47 5.24 -3.20
CA PHE A 141 0.29 5.94 -2.18
C PHE A 141 -0.47 7.19 -1.73
N ILE A 142 -0.97 7.16 -0.50
CA ILE A 142 -1.85 8.18 0.09
C ILE A 142 -1.21 8.85 1.32
N GLY A 143 0.09 8.65 1.53
CA GLY A 143 0.87 9.29 2.59
C GLY A 143 1.68 10.49 2.09
N GLY A 144 2.21 11.31 3.01
CA GLY A 144 3.04 12.45 2.64
C GLY A 144 4.30 12.01 1.88
N LEU A 145 4.39 12.38 0.59
CA LEU A 145 5.51 11.98 -0.26
C LEU A 145 6.69 12.92 -0.12
N GLN A 146 7.75 12.45 0.52
CA GLN A 146 9.03 13.16 0.51
C GLN A 146 9.71 13.01 -0.86
N SER A 147 10.27 14.10 -1.41
CA SER A 147 10.85 14.11 -2.76
C SER A 147 12.00 13.11 -2.96
N ASN A 148 12.72 12.75 -1.90
CA ASN A 148 13.80 11.75 -1.93
C ASN A 148 13.29 10.30 -1.96
N LYS A 149 12.02 10.05 -1.67
CA LYS A 149 11.39 8.73 -1.71
C LYS A 149 10.62 8.46 -3.01
N ALA A 150 10.32 9.50 -3.78
CA ALA A 150 9.58 9.41 -5.05
C ALA A 150 10.17 8.37 -6.03
N ALA A 151 11.47 8.48 -6.33
CA ALA A 151 12.12 7.57 -7.28
C ALA A 151 12.17 6.11 -6.77
N MET A 152 12.26 5.91 -5.45
CA MET A 152 12.25 4.58 -4.86
C MET A 152 10.87 3.93 -5.01
N LEU A 153 9.79 4.65 -4.73
CA LEU A 153 8.42 4.13 -4.90
C LEU A 153 8.18 3.68 -6.34
N VAL A 154 8.52 4.52 -7.32
CA VAL A 154 8.37 4.19 -8.74
C VAL A 154 9.13 2.91 -9.09
N LYS A 155 10.44 2.86 -8.81
CA LYS A 155 11.28 1.70 -9.17
C LYS A 155 10.86 0.40 -8.51
N SER A 156 10.36 0.47 -7.28
CA SER A 156 10.13 -0.72 -6.47
C SER A 156 8.68 -1.22 -6.49
N VAL A 157 7.71 -0.41 -6.90
CA VAL A 157 6.28 -0.79 -6.87
C VAL A 157 5.72 -1.02 -8.26
N VAL A 158 6.09 -0.20 -9.25
CA VAL A 158 5.59 -0.33 -10.64
C VAL A 158 5.83 -1.72 -11.24
N PRO A 159 6.94 -2.44 -10.96
CA PRO A 159 7.11 -3.81 -11.45
C PRO A 159 6.07 -4.82 -10.94
N TYR A 160 5.38 -4.52 -9.83
CA TYR A 160 4.48 -5.43 -9.13
C TYR A 160 3.01 -4.96 -9.12
N GLY A 161 2.67 -3.95 -9.92
CA GLY A 161 1.29 -3.47 -10.04
C GLY A 161 1.19 -2.02 -10.51
N LYS A 162 -0.05 -1.57 -10.73
CA LYS A 162 -0.32 -0.19 -11.12
C LYS A 162 -0.16 0.72 -9.92
N LEU A 163 0.85 1.60 -9.95
CA LEU A 163 1.05 2.60 -8.91
C LEU A 163 0.26 3.89 -9.22
N THR A 164 -0.42 4.41 -8.22
CA THR A 164 -1.05 5.72 -8.21
C THR A 164 -0.50 6.53 -7.03
N ILE A 165 0.00 7.75 -7.28
CA ILE A 165 0.43 8.66 -6.21
C ILE A 165 -0.65 9.72 -6.00
N GLU A 166 -1.34 9.69 -4.86
CA GLU A 166 -2.45 10.62 -4.62
C GLU A 166 -2.05 11.93 -3.91
N THR A 167 -0.78 12.04 -3.50
CA THR A 167 -0.29 13.08 -2.58
C THR A 167 0.64 14.10 -3.22
N VAL A 168 0.56 14.29 -4.54
CA VAL A 168 1.41 15.27 -5.23
C VAL A 168 0.95 16.69 -4.90
N SER A 169 1.80 17.50 -4.28
CA SER A 169 1.46 18.89 -3.91
C SER A 169 2.44 19.94 -4.42
N THR A 170 3.50 19.53 -5.13
CA THR A 170 4.51 20.46 -5.68
C THR A 170 5.05 19.94 -7.01
N LEU A 171 5.42 20.87 -7.90
CA LEU A 171 6.06 20.54 -9.18
C LEU A 171 7.39 19.80 -8.98
N LYS A 172 8.11 20.09 -7.89
CA LYS A 172 9.36 19.39 -7.54
C LYS A 172 9.14 17.89 -7.34
N VAL A 173 8.06 17.50 -6.66
CA VAL A 173 7.72 16.08 -6.45
C VAL A 173 7.27 15.45 -7.77
N ALA A 174 6.41 16.13 -8.55
CA ALA A 174 5.98 15.66 -9.86
C ALA A 174 7.18 15.38 -10.79
N LYS A 175 8.10 16.34 -10.97
CA LYS A 175 9.32 16.15 -11.76
C LYS A 175 10.18 14.99 -11.27
N LYS A 176 10.22 14.70 -9.96
CA LYS A 176 10.97 13.55 -9.45
C LYS A 176 10.31 12.21 -9.79
N LEU A 177 8.99 12.16 -9.82
CA LEU A 177 8.24 10.99 -10.28
C LEU A 177 8.39 10.79 -11.79
N ASP A 178 8.22 11.86 -12.56
CA ASP A 178 8.37 11.85 -14.03
C ASP A 178 9.75 11.36 -14.46
N ASN A 179 10.82 11.95 -13.92
CA ASN A 179 12.20 11.50 -14.19
C ASN A 179 12.42 10.03 -13.79
N ALA A 180 11.77 9.54 -12.74
CA ALA A 180 11.88 8.14 -12.34
C ALA A 180 11.14 7.21 -13.30
N MET A 181 9.99 7.61 -13.82
CA MET A 181 9.29 6.86 -14.87
C MET A 181 10.10 6.83 -16.16
N SER A 182 10.50 8.01 -16.67
CA SER A 182 11.31 8.13 -17.88
C SER A 182 12.58 7.27 -17.85
N ALA A 183 13.28 7.24 -16.70
CA ALA A 183 14.54 6.50 -16.59
C ALA A 183 14.39 4.98 -16.38
N ASN A 184 13.20 4.45 -16.07
CA ASN A 184 13.05 3.04 -15.66
C ASN A 184 11.92 2.28 -16.37
N PHE A 185 10.92 2.99 -16.91
CA PHE A 185 9.69 2.40 -17.43
C PHE A 185 9.24 3.10 -18.72
N ASP A 186 10.04 2.94 -19.78
CA ASP A 186 9.75 3.51 -21.10
C ASP A 186 8.36 3.08 -21.62
N GLY A 187 7.63 4.04 -22.20
CA GLY A 187 6.27 3.86 -22.69
C GLY A 187 5.17 3.68 -21.62
N GLN A 188 5.49 3.76 -20.33
CA GLN A 188 4.51 3.71 -19.24
C GLN A 188 4.28 5.09 -18.62
N VAL A 189 3.05 5.33 -18.17
CA VAL A 189 2.67 6.55 -17.44
C VAL A 189 2.27 6.23 -16.00
N LEU A 190 2.63 7.12 -15.08
CA LEU A 190 2.25 7.01 -13.67
C LEU A 190 1.00 7.84 -13.42
N SER A 191 -0.05 7.20 -12.92
CA SER A 191 -1.25 7.91 -12.49
C SER A 191 -0.99 8.72 -11.22
N ILE A 192 -1.42 9.97 -11.19
CA ILE A 192 -1.28 10.86 -10.04
C ILE A 192 -2.57 11.59 -9.71
N PHE A 193 -2.71 11.98 -8.45
CA PHE A 193 -3.65 13.02 -8.02
C PHE A 193 -2.89 14.17 -7.38
N VAL A 194 -3.44 15.37 -7.51
CA VAL A 194 -2.93 16.55 -6.80
C VAL A 194 -3.66 16.68 -5.46
N GLN A 195 -2.90 16.72 -4.37
CA GLN A 195 -3.43 16.88 -3.02
C GLN A 195 -3.67 18.36 -2.71
N ILE A 196 -4.92 18.69 -2.41
CA ILE A 196 -5.38 20.05 -2.09
C ILE A 196 -5.73 20.13 -0.61
N ASN A 197 -5.21 21.16 0.06
CA ASN A 197 -5.55 21.46 1.44
C ASN A 197 -6.86 22.25 1.49
N THR A 198 -7.99 21.54 1.61
CA THR A 198 -9.32 22.17 1.62
C THR A 198 -9.75 22.68 2.99
N SER A 199 -9.03 22.35 4.07
CA SER A 199 -9.45 22.74 5.43
C SER A 199 -8.94 24.10 5.87
N GLY A 200 -8.09 24.77 5.08
CA GLY A 200 -7.50 26.07 5.40
C GLY A 200 -6.50 26.08 6.56
N GLU A 201 -6.17 24.93 7.15
CA GLU A 201 -5.20 24.85 8.24
C GLU A 201 -3.78 24.76 7.65
N GLU A 202 -2.89 25.70 7.97
CA GLU A 202 -1.50 25.71 7.49
C GLU A 202 -0.70 24.46 7.87
N SER A 203 -1.11 23.76 8.92
CA SER A 203 -0.48 22.53 9.40
C SER A 203 -0.73 21.31 8.50
N LYS A 204 -1.74 21.36 7.63
CA LYS A 204 -2.12 20.24 6.77
C LYS A 204 -1.39 20.30 5.43
N SER A 205 -1.01 19.12 4.94
CA SER A 205 -0.33 18.98 3.65
C SER A 205 -1.28 19.20 2.48
N GLY A 206 -0.78 19.80 1.41
CA GLY A 206 -1.50 20.01 0.16
C GLY A 206 -1.17 21.38 -0.44
N VAL A 207 -1.46 21.55 -1.72
CA VAL A 207 -1.46 22.86 -2.38
C VAL A 207 -2.70 23.64 -1.94
N GLN A 208 -2.64 24.97 -1.92
CA GLN A 208 -3.81 25.79 -1.62
C GLN A 208 -4.84 25.69 -2.76
N PRO A 209 -6.15 25.78 -2.47
CA PRO A 209 -7.20 25.68 -3.48
C PRO A 209 -6.99 26.61 -4.69
N ASN A 210 -6.62 27.87 -4.44
CA ASN A 210 -6.40 28.88 -5.48
C ASN A 210 -5.12 28.66 -6.32
N GLU A 211 -4.22 27.78 -5.89
CA GLU A 211 -2.97 27.45 -6.60
C GLU A 211 -3.08 26.10 -7.34
N ALA A 212 -4.12 25.32 -7.04
CA ALA A 212 -4.26 23.94 -7.52
C ALA A 212 -4.35 23.84 -9.06
N ALA A 213 -5.16 24.69 -9.70
CA ALA A 213 -5.33 24.70 -11.15
C ALA A 213 -4.01 24.99 -11.87
N ALA A 214 -3.28 26.02 -11.43
CA ALA A 214 -1.97 26.38 -11.98
C ALA A 214 -0.93 25.26 -11.81
N LEU A 215 -0.90 24.61 -10.64
CA LEU A 215 -0.01 23.47 -10.41
C LEU A 215 -0.36 22.29 -11.32
N CYS A 216 -1.64 21.93 -11.45
CA CYS A 216 -2.07 20.84 -12.33
C CYS A 216 -1.67 21.11 -13.77
N LYS A 217 -1.86 22.34 -14.26
CA LYS A 217 -1.43 22.77 -15.58
C LYS A 217 0.07 22.62 -15.78
N GLN A 218 0.90 23.10 -14.85
CA GLN A 218 2.35 22.92 -14.92
C GLN A 218 2.76 21.44 -14.97
N ILE A 219 2.09 20.59 -14.20
CA ILE A 219 2.40 19.15 -14.20
C ILE A 219 2.06 18.53 -15.56
N VAL A 220 0.88 18.82 -16.11
CA VAL A 220 0.46 18.30 -17.43
C VAL A 220 1.38 18.79 -18.55
N ASP A 221 1.80 20.05 -18.49
CA ASP A 221 2.65 20.66 -19.53
C ASP A 221 4.12 20.21 -19.43
N GLU A 222 4.63 19.87 -18.24
CA GLU A 222 6.07 19.61 -18.02
C GLU A 222 6.43 18.15 -17.68
N CYS A 223 5.46 17.26 -17.42
CA CYS A 223 5.70 15.89 -16.97
C CYS A 223 5.01 14.85 -17.86
N GLU A 224 5.63 14.52 -18.99
CA GLU A 224 5.09 13.64 -20.04
C GLU A 224 4.79 12.20 -19.58
N HIS A 225 5.46 11.71 -18.53
CA HIS A 225 5.31 10.35 -18.02
C HIS A 225 4.33 10.27 -16.84
N LEU A 226 3.63 11.36 -16.54
CA LEU A 226 2.60 11.43 -15.51
C LEU A 226 1.23 11.62 -16.15
N GLU A 227 0.26 10.89 -15.64
CA GLU A 227 -1.14 11.04 -16.00
C GLU A 227 -1.90 11.65 -14.83
N LEU A 228 -2.35 12.90 -14.98
CA LEU A 228 -3.21 13.54 -14.00
C LEU A 228 -4.58 12.89 -14.01
N LYS A 229 -4.87 12.05 -13.00
CA LYS A 229 -6.18 11.43 -12.83
C LYS A 229 -7.18 12.34 -12.16
N GLY A 230 -6.74 13.28 -11.31
CA GLY A 230 -7.68 14.13 -10.60
C GLY A 230 -7.10 14.81 -9.38
N VAL A 231 -7.99 15.15 -8.43
CA VAL A 231 -7.66 15.86 -7.20
C VAL A 231 -7.97 15.02 -5.96
N MET A 232 -7.21 15.22 -4.90
CA MET A 232 -7.35 14.50 -3.64
C MET A 232 -7.40 15.48 -2.47
N THR A 233 -8.22 15.19 -1.46
CA THR A 233 -8.06 15.82 -0.14
C THR A 233 -8.15 14.83 1.00
N ILE A 234 -7.41 15.12 2.06
CA ILE A 234 -7.60 14.47 3.37
C ILE A 234 -8.84 15.07 4.06
N GLY A 235 -9.12 16.36 3.83
CA GLY A 235 -10.23 17.09 4.42
C GLY A 235 -10.17 17.24 5.95
N ALA A 236 -11.31 17.56 6.53
CA ALA A 236 -11.59 17.44 7.95
C ALA A 236 -12.78 16.47 8.13
N PRO A 237 -12.75 15.53 9.09
CA PRO A 237 -13.82 14.54 9.24
C PRO A 237 -15.20 15.19 9.40
N GLY A 238 -16.15 14.82 8.54
CA GLY A 238 -17.52 15.34 8.59
C GLY A 238 -17.70 16.80 8.12
N ASP A 239 -16.64 17.41 7.59
CA ASP A 239 -16.68 18.76 7.03
C ASP A 239 -17.15 18.71 5.56
N VAL A 240 -18.41 19.08 5.34
CA VAL A 240 -19.01 19.10 4.00
C VAL A 240 -18.41 20.21 3.14
N ASP A 241 -18.02 21.33 3.73
CA ASP A 241 -17.45 22.47 3.01
C ASP A 241 -16.09 22.09 2.40
N CYS A 242 -15.30 21.28 3.13
CA CYS A 242 -14.09 20.67 2.58
C CYS A 242 -14.35 19.83 1.32
N LEU A 243 -15.43 19.04 1.30
CA LEU A 243 -15.78 18.17 0.17
C LEU A 243 -16.23 19.01 -1.04
N GLU A 244 -17.06 20.02 -0.81
CA GLU A 244 -17.52 20.93 -1.86
C GLU A 244 -16.37 21.77 -2.44
N SER A 245 -15.46 22.22 -1.58
CA SER A 245 -14.24 22.93 -1.98
C SER A 245 -13.37 22.08 -2.92
N LEU A 246 -13.21 20.78 -2.65
CA LEU A 246 -12.45 19.91 -3.54
C LEU A 246 -13.12 19.75 -4.92
N VAL A 247 -14.44 19.65 -4.94
CA VAL A 247 -15.23 19.53 -6.18
C VAL A 247 -15.11 20.81 -7.01
N ALA A 248 -15.17 21.98 -6.38
CA ALA A 248 -14.93 23.26 -7.04
C ALA A 248 -13.50 23.32 -7.62
N CYS A 249 -12.50 22.90 -6.85
CA CYS A 249 -11.11 22.85 -7.33
C CYS A 249 -10.95 21.93 -8.54
N ARG A 250 -11.64 20.78 -8.58
CA ARG A 250 -11.64 19.90 -9.77
C ARG A 250 -12.19 20.65 -10.99
N ASP A 251 -13.31 21.35 -10.83
CA ASP A 251 -13.95 22.08 -11.93
C ASP A 251 -13.05 23.21 -12.44
N ASP A 252 -12.36 23.92 -11.53
CA ASP A 252 -11.36 24.93 -11.88
C ASP A 252 -10.16 24.32 -12.63
N VAL A 253 -9.66 23.17 -12.17
CA VAL A 253 -8.57 22.43 -12.86
C VAL A 253 -9.02 22.00 -14.25
N ALA A 254 -10.23 21.47 -14.41
CA ALA A 254 -10.76 21.06 -15.70
C ALA A 254 -10.88 22.23 -16.67
N ALA A 255 -11.39 23.37 -16.18
CA ALA A 255 -11.49 24.62 -16.95
C ALA A 255 -10.11 25.13 -17.39
N GLU A 256 -9.13 25.16 -16.48
CA GLU A 256 -7.75 25.59 -16.77
C GLU A 256 -7.06 24.69 -17.80
N LEU A 257 -7.33 23.39 -17.77
CA LEU A 257 -6.81 22.42 -18.73
C LEU A 257 -7.61 22.35 -20.04
N GLY A 258 -8.80 22.96 -20.10
CA GLY A 258 -9.70 22.89 -21.25
C GLY A 258 -10.26 21.48 -21.52
N ILE A 259 -10.44 20.68 -20.47
CA ILE A 259 -10.96 19.30 -20.55
C ILE A 259 -12.33 19.18 -19.88
N ASP A 260 -13.03 18.08 -20.13
CA ASP A 260 -14.27 17.77 -19.43
C ASP A 260 -13.96 17.41 -17.96
N LYS A 261 -14.65 18.08 -17.03
CA LYS A 261 -14.49 17.87 -15.59
C LYS A 261 -14.79 16.43 -15.16
N ASP A 262 -15.65 15.73 -15.88
CA ASP A 262 -16.00 14.34 -15.57
C ASP A 262 -14.87 13.36 -15.90
N THR A 263 -13.83 13.80 -16.60
CA THR A 263 -12.60 13.01 -16.80
C THR A 263 -11.65 13.05 -15.60
N LEU A 264 -11.83 14.02 -14.69
CA LEU A 264 -11.04 14.15 -13.48
C LEU A 264 -11.72 13.46 -12.30
N GLU A 265 -11.02 12.50 -11.72
CA GLU A 265 -11.41 11.78 -10.53
C GLU A 265 -11.31 12.69 -9.27
N VAL A 266 -12.12 12.40 -8.25
CA VAL A 266 -12.10 13.08 -6.95
C VAL A 266 -11.86 12.06 -5.85
N SER A 267 -10.71 12.14 -5.20
CA SER A 267 -10.36 11.26 -4.09
C SER A 267 -10.64 11.93 -2.75
N MET A 268 -11.78 11.59 -2.14
CA MET A 268 -12.21 12.09 -0.84
C MET A 268 -13.19 11.13 -0.18
N GLY A 269 -13.31 11.21 1.14
CA GLY A 269 -14.13 10.30 1.95
C GLY A 269 -13.31 9.16 2.55
N MET A 270 -13.45 9.01 3.86
CA MET A 270 -12.84 7.98 4.69
C MET A 270 -13.91 7.18 5.43
N SER A 271 -13.51 6.22 6.27
CA SER A 271 -14.42 5.30 6.98
C SER A 271 -15.65 5.96 7.66
N GLY A 272 -15.55 7.23 8.07
CA GLY A 272 -16.61 7.95 8.80
C GLY A 272 -17.51 8.85 7.95
N ASP A 273 -17.13 9.16 6.71
CA ASP A 273 -17.81 10.17 5.89
C ASP A 273 -17.87 9.83 4.38
N PHE A 274 -17.48 8.62 3.98
CA PHE A 274 -17.43 8.27 2.56
C PHE A 274 -18.81 8.28 1.89
N GLU A 275 -19.91 8.01 2.59
CA GLU A 275 -21.26 8.11 2.02
C GLU A 275 -21.61 9.55 1.65
N VAL A 276 -21.25 10.51 2.51
CA VAL A 276 -21.42 11.94 2.24
C VAL A 276 -20.52 12.38 1.09
N ALA A 277 -19.27 11.90 1.08
CA ALA A 277 -18.33 12.14 -0.01
C ALA A 277 -18.85 11.62 -1.37
N ILE A 278 -19.47 10.44 -1.40
CA ILE A 278 -20.10 9.89 -2.61
C ILE A 278 -21.26 10.79 -3.07
N ALA A 279 -22.11 11.24 -2.15
CA ALA A 279 -23.20 12.17 -2.47
C ALA A 279 -22.68 13.50 -3.04
N LYS A 280 -21.47 13.92 -2.65
CA LYS A 280 -20.81 15.13 -3.17
C LYS A 280 -19.94 14.90 -4.40
N GLY A 281 -19.90 13.69 -4.96
CA GLY A 281 -19.21 13.43 -6.23
C GLY A 281 -17.86 12.73 -6.12
N SER A 282 -17.49 12.18 -4.96
CA SER A 282 -16.28 11.35 -4.83
C SER A 282 -16.27 10.19 -5.82
N THR A 283 -15.12 9.93 -6.45
CA THR A 283 -14.89 8.75 -7.30
C THR A 283 -13.90 7.77 -6.67
N ASN A 284 -13.20 8.17 -5.60
CA ASN A 284 -12.32 7.30 -4.83
C ASN A 284 -12.58 7.50 -3.33
N VAL A 285 -13.02 6.44 -2.66
CA VAL A 285 -13.22 6.42 -1.20
C VAL A 285 -12.17 5.54 -0.54
N ARG A 286 -11.57 6.04 0.55
CA ARG A 286 -10.39 5.43 1.19
C ARG A 286 -10.76 4.88 2.56
N VAL A 287 -11.06 3.59 2.64
CA VAL A 287 -11.61 2.95 3.85
C VAL A 287 -10.58 2.00 4.46
N GLY A 288 -10.32 2.13 5.76
CA GLY A 288 -9.31 1.31 6.45
C GLY A 288 -9.87 0.54 7.64
N SER A 289 -10.16 1.24 8.74
CA SER A 289 -10.59 0.64 10.02
C SER A 289 -11.81 -0.27 9.90
N THR A 290 -12.75 0.06 9.02
CA THR A 290 -13.97 -0.73 8.79
C THR A 290 -13.68 -2.07 8.11
N ILE A 291 -12.60 -2.14 7.31
CA ILE A 291 -12.20 -3.37 6.61
C ILE A 291 -11.30 -4.22 7.50
N PHE A 292 -10.22 -3.62 8.02
CA PHE A 292 -9.13 -4.35 8.68
C PHE A 292 -9.20 -4.33 10.21
N GLY A 293 -10.26 -3.80 10.81
CA GLY A 293 -10.39 -3.63 12.26
C GLY A 293 -9.45 -2.59 12.87
N ALA A 294 -9.38 -2.56 14.21
CA ALA A 294 -8.52 -1.64 14.96
C ALA A 294 -7.02 -1.86 14.67
N ARG A 295 -6.21 -0.82 14.86
CA ARG A 295 -4.76 -0.90 14.65
C ARG A 295 -4.11 -1.73 15.74
N ASP A 296 -3.21 -2.63 15.36
CA ASP A 296 -2.32 -3.28 16.30
C ASP A 296 -1.07 -2.40 16.47
N TYR A 297 -0.91 -1.83 17.66
CA TYR A 297 0.25 -0.98 18.02
C TYR A 297 1.41 -1.78 18.64
N SER A 298 1.29 -3.12 18.74
CA SER A 298 2.30 -3.95 19.39
C SER A 298 3.64 -4.01 18.66
N ASN A 299 3.67 -3.73 17.35
CA ASN A 299 4.89 -3.82 16.51
C ASN A 299 5.68 -2.52 16.33
N ASN A 300 5.30 -1.39 16.97
CA ASN A 300 6.07 -0.13 16.89
C ASN A 300 7.18 0.00 17.96
N LYS A 301 7.65 -1.12 18.50
CA LYS A 301 8.84 -1.17 19.37
C LYS A 301 9.91 -2.07 18.75
N ALA A 302 10.74 -1.48 17.90
CA ALA A 302 12.13 -1.88 17.67
C ALA A 302 12.92 -0.68 17.15
#